data_AF-A0A4P5WDQ4-F1
#
_entry.id   AF-A0A4P5WDQ4-F1
#
_cell.length_a   1.000
_cell.length_b   1.000
_cell.length_c   1.000
_cell.angle_alpha   90.00
_cell.angle_beta   90.00
_cell.angle_gamma   90.00
#
_symmetry.space_group_name_H-M   'P 1'
#
loop_
_entity.id
_entity.type
_entity.pdbx_description
1 polymer ?
#
loop_
_entity_poly.entity_id
_entity_poly.type
_entity_poly.pdbx_seq_one_letter_code
_entity_poly.pdbx_strand_id
1 'polypeptide(L)'
;MKANDPTDVKAGDQAGVKAGDPAGVTPATVAAVSALYLGNILYAIERCAISLEGEGKAEDAQFYRGIGKLLADERGRERGVRPTP
;
A
#
# COMPACT_ATOMS: atom_id res chain seq x y z
N MET A 1 47.29 -23.26 2.75
CA MET A 1 45.92 -22.81 3.03
C MET A 1 45.94 -21.30 3.22
N LYS A 2 45.47 -20.52 2.24
CA LYS A 2 45.24 -19.08 2.40
C LYS A 2 43.72 -18.87 2.36
N ALA A 3 43.22 -18.13 3.35
CA ALA A 3 41.81 -17.87 3.57
C ALA A 3 41.23 -17.01 2.43
N ASN A 4 39.99 -17.33 2.01
CA ASN A 4 39.19 -16.48 1.14
C ASN A 4 38.53 -15.38 1.97
N ASP A 5 38.74 -14.14 1.56
CA ASP A 5 38.07 -12.93 2.07
C ASP A 5 36.68 -12.80 1.40
N PRO A 6 35.56 -12.60 2.13
CA PRO A 6 34.21 -12.71 1.57
C PRO A 6 33.57 -11.37 1.09
N THR A 7 34.35 -10.38 0.65
CA THR A 7 33.84 -9.01 0.42
C THR A 7 33.77 -8.52 -1.03
N ASP A 8 33.59 -9.40 -2.01
CA ASP A 8 33.30 -9.01 -3.41
C ASP A 8 31.91 -9.48 -3.87
N VAL A 9 30.86 -9.10 -3.11
CA VAL A 9 29.49 -9.16 -3.64
C VAL A 9 29.32 -7.99 -4.61
N LYS A 10 29.74 -8.19 -5.86
CA LYS A 10 29.32 -7.33 -6.97
C LYS A 10 27.79 -7.32 -6.98
N ALA A 11 27.22 -6.14 -6.80
CA ALA A 11 25.80 -5.87 -7.01
C ALA A 11 25.36 -6.57 -8.30
N GLY A 12 24.42 -7.49 -8.15
CA GLY A 12 23.87 -8.26 -9.26
C GLY A 12 23.41 -7.31 -10.35
N ASP A 13 24.16 -7.36 -11.45
CA ASP A 13 23.77 -6.91 -12.77
C ASP A 13 22.36 -7.47 -13.05
N GLN A 14 21.35 -6.61 -13.02
CA GLN A 14 20.01 -6.95 -13.50
C GLN A 14 20.02 -7.03 -15.03
N ALA A 15 20.89 -7.86 -15.59
CA ALA A 15 20.90 -8.22 -16.99
C ALA A 15 20.12 -9.54 -17.13
N GLY A 16 18.81 -9.43 -17.36
CA GLY A 16 17.99 -10.61 -17.56
C GLY A 16 16.51 -10.44 -17.86
N VAL A 17 16.03 -9.26 -18.30
CA VAL A 17 14.69 -9.20 -18.91
C VAL A 17 14.82 -9.57 -20.38
N LYS A 18 14.65 -10.86 -20.69
CA LYS A 18 14.50 -11.32 -22.08
C LYS A 18 13.28 -10.65 -22.69
N ALA A 19 13.49 -9.97 -23.82
CA ALA A 19 12.43 -9.45 -24.66
C ALA A 19 11.58 -10.61 -25.21
N GLY A 20 10.29 -10.64 -24.85
CA GLY A 20 9.32 -11.56 -25.41
C GLY A 20 8.11 -11.81 -24.53
N ASP A 21 7.25 -10.82 -24.35
CA ASP A 21 5.83 -11.06 -24.03
C ASP A 21 4.97 -9.85 -24.51
N PRO A 22 3.87 -10.06 -25.27
CA PRO A 22 3.17 -9.00 -26.01
C PRO A 22 2.12 -8.24 -25.19
N ALA A 23 2.40 -7.94 -23.92
CA ALA A 23 1.57 -7.01 -23.15
C ALA A 23 2.44 -6.28 -22.11
N GLY A 24 2.69 -4.99 -22.36
CA GLY A 24 3.34 -4.08 -21.44
C GLY A 24 2.49 -3.78 -20.20
N VAL A 25 2.16 -4.81 -19.42
CA VAL A 25 1.55 -4.67 -18.11
C VAL A 25 2.71 -4.58 -17.12
N THR A 26 3.08 -3.36 -16.76
CA THR A 26 3.84 -3.14 -15.53
C THR A 26 3.16 -3.91 -14.39
N PRO A 27 3.87 -4.73 -13.61
CA PRO A 27 3.26 -5.49 -12.53
C PRO A 27 2.53 -4.53 -11.59
N ALA A 28 1.25 -4.83 -11.30
CA ALA A 28 0.44 -3.98 -10.45
C ALA A 28 1.09 -3.88 -9.06
N THR A 29 1.45 -2.67 -8.64
CA THR A 29 1.96 -2.43 -7.29
C THR A 29 0.80 -2.42 -6.31
N VAL A 30 1.06 -2.76 -5.05
CA VAL A 30 0.05 -2.64 -3.97
C VAL A 30 -0.52 -1.23 -3.95
N ALA A 31 0.32 -0.20 -4.09
CA ALA A 31 -0.11 1.19 -4.17
C ALA A 31 -1.10 1.44 -5.32
N ALA A 32 -0.83 0.93 -6.53
CA ALA A 32 -1.72 1.10 -7.68
C ALA A 32 -3.07 0.41 -7.46
N VAL A 33 -3.07 -0.80 -6.89
CA VAL A 33 -4.30 -1.55 -6.60
C VAL A 33 -5.11 -0.88 -5.49
N SER A 34 -4.46 -0.45 -4.41
CA SER A 34 -5.10 0.26 -3.30
C SER A 34 -5.70 1.59 -3.75
N ALA A 35 -5.01 2.33 -4.62
CA ALA A 35 -5.52 3.58 -5.18
C ALA A 35 -6.78 3.38 -6.05
N LEU A 36 -6.84 2.29 -6.81
CA LEU A 36 -8.00 1.92 -7.62
C LEU A 36 -9.21 1.56 -6.75
N TYR A 37 -8.99 0.81 -5.68
CA TYR A 37 -10.05 0.29 -4.81
C TYR A 37 -10.23 1.05 -3.50
N LEU A 38 -9.69 2.26 -3.39
CA LEU A 38 -9.65 2.98 -2.12
C LEU A 38 -11.04 3.18 -1.52
N GLY A 39 -12.05 3.53 -2.32
CA GLY A 39 -13.43 3.66 -1.83
C GLY A 39 -13.96 2.37 -1.21
N ASN A 40 -13.66 1.21 -1.80
CA ASN A 40 -14.07 -0.09 -1.29
C ASN A 40 -13.32 -0.44 0.01
N ILE A 41 -12.03 -0.10 0.08
CA ILE A 41 -11.20 -0.29 1.28
C ILE A 41 -11.74 0.55 2.43
N LEU A 42 -12.04 1.83 2.19
CA LEU A 42 -12.61 2.73 3.20
C LEU A 42 -13.98 2.23 3.70
N TYR A 43 -14.83 1.75 2.79
CA TYR A 43 -16.10 1.14 3.17
C TYR A 43 -15.91 -0.10 4.06
N ALA A 44 -14.98 -0.99 3.71
CA ALA A 44 -14.70 -2.18 4.52
C ALA A 44 -14.16 -1.83 5.91
N ILE A 45 -13.27 -0.83 6.00
CA ILE A 45 -12.74 -0.31 7.27
C ILE A 45 -13.87 0.23 8.15
N GLU A 46 -14.78 1.03 7.60
CA GLU A 46 -15.90 1.58 8.37
C GLU A 46 -16.86 0.48 8.83
N ARG A 47 -17.16 -0.50 7.98
CA ARG A 47 -17.97 -1.67 8.37
C ARG A 47 -17.34 -2.46 9.50
N CYS A 48 -16.01 -2.61 9.50
CA CYS A 48 -15.27 -3.25 10.58
C CYS A 48 -15.38 -2.43 11.88
N ALA A 49 -15.16 -1.12 11.81
CA ALA A 49 -15.29 -0.23 12.97
C ALA A 49 -16.68 -0.26 13.60
N ILE A 50 -17.75 -0.24 12.78
CA ILE A 50 -19.14 -0.36 13.25
C ILE A 50 -19.36 -1.70 13.98
N SER A 51 -18.82 -2.81 13.46
CA SER A 51 -18.94 -4.12 14.10
C SER A 51 -18.23 -4.16 15.45
N LEU A 52 -16.99 -3.64 15.51
CA LEU A 52 -16.19 -3.60 16.74
C LEU A 52 -16.84 -2.73 17.81
N GLU A 53 -17.43 -1.60 17.42
CA GLU A 53 -18.19 -0.74 18.32
C GLU A 53 -19.42 -1.47 18.88
N GLY A 54 -20.16 -2.22 18.04
CA GLY A 54 -21.27 -3.07 18.47
C GLY A 54 -20.86 -4.22 19.40
N GLU A 55 -19.62 -4.68 19.31
CA GLU A 55 -19.02 -5.68 20.21
C GLU A 55 -18.46 -5.09 21.51
N GLY A 56 -18.58 -3.78 21.73
CA GLY A 56 -18.03 -3.09 22.91
C GLY A 56 -16.52 -2.83 22.85
N LYS A 57 -15.89 -3.00 21.68
CA LYS A 57 -14.45 -2.76 21.44
C LYS A 57 -14.21 -1.36 20.85
N ALA A 58 -14.54 -0.34 21.64
CA ALA A 58 -14.51 1.05 21.16
C ALA A 58 -13.10 1.53 20.75
N GLU A 59 -12.05 1.11 21.46
CA GLU A 59 -10.66 1.47 21.13
C GLU A 59 -10.23 0.90 19.77
N ASP A 60 -10.56 -0.37 19.50
CA ASP A 60 -10.30 -1.01 18.20
C ASP A 60 -11.07 -0.30 17.09
N ALA A 61 -12.35 0.03 17.31
CA ALA A 61 -13.15 0.76 16.35
C ALA A 61 -12.54 2.13 16.00
N GLN A 62 -12.05 2.87 17.00
CA GLN A 62 -11.34 4.13 16.79
C GLN A 62 -10.04 3.94 15.99
N PHE A 63 -9.29 2.88 16.27
CA PHE A 63 -8.08 2.54 15.52
C PHE A 63 -8.38 2.33 14.03
N TYR A 64 -9.39 1.53 13.69
CA TYR A 64 -9.80 1.33 12.30
C TYR A 64 -10.26 2.63 11.61
N ARG A 65 -11.04 3.48 12.30
CA ARG A 65 -11.42 4.81 11.79
C ARG A 65 -10.20 5.70 11.54
N GLY A 66 -9.16 5.60 12.39
CA GLY A 66 -7.88 6.28 12.20
C GLY A 66 -7.17 5.86 10.90
N ILE A 67 -7.13 4.56 10.59
CA ILE A 67 -6.59 4.05 9.33
C ILE A 67 -7.38 4.62 8.14
N GLY A 68 -8.71 4.55 8.19
CA GLY A 68 -9.58 5.07 7.14
C GLY A 68 -9.36 6.56 6.88
N LYS A 69 -9.23 7.36 7.95
CA LYS A 69 -8.92 8.79 7.85
C LYS A 69 -7.58 9.04 7.19
N LEU A 70 -6.52 8.33 7.60
CA LEU A 70 -5.18 8.52 7.03
C LEU A 70 -5.18 8.23 5.51
N LEU A 71 -5.81 7.14 5.09
CA LEU A 71 -5.93 6.79 3.68
C LEU A 71 -6.72 7.82 2.86
N ALA A 72 -7.83 8.32 3.41
CA ALA A 72 -8.64 9.34 2.76
C ALA A 72 -7.89 10.68 2.65
N ASP A 73 -7.18 11.08 3.71
CA ASP A 73 -6.40 12.32 3.77
C ASP A 73 -5.25 12.30 2.75
N GLU A 74 -4.49 11.19 2.67
CA GLU A 74 -3.43 11.06 1.66
C GLU A 74 -3.98 11.08 0.23
N ARG A 75 -5.10 10.41 -0.02
CA ARG A 75 -5.76 10.49 -1.34
C ARG A 75 -6.22 11.90 -1.69
N GLY A 76 -6.75 12.63 -0.71
CA GLY A 76 -7.15 14.03 -0.88
C GLY A 76 -5.96 14.90 -1.30
N ARG A 77 -4.80 14.70 -0.65
CA ARG A 77 -3.53 15.36 -1.01
C ARG A 77 -3.07 15.00 -2.41
N GLU A 78 -3.08 13.72 -2.79
CA GLU A 78 -2.71 13.27 -4.15
C GLU A 78 -3.56 13.91 -5.25
N ARG A 79 -4.86 14.09 -5.01
CA ARG A 79 -5.79 14.67 -6.01
C ARG A 79 -5.70 16.20 -6.09
N GLY A 80 -4.85 16.85 -5.28
CA GLY A 80 -4.74 18.30 -5.25
C GLY A 80 -6.02 19.01 -4.81
N VAL A 81 -6.90 18.31 -4.06
CA VAL A 81 -8.10 18.92 -3.50
C VAL A 81 -7.63 19.92 -2.44
N ARG A 82 -7.54 21.20 -2.81
CA ARG A 82 -7.36 22.29 -1.86
C ARG A 82 -8.61 22.35 -0.98
N PRO A 83 -8.51 22.25 0.36
CA PRO A 83 -9.64 22.56 1.22
C PRO A 83 -10.01 24.01 0.97
N THR A 84 -11.25 24.27 0.56
CA THR A 84 -11.80 25.63 0.50
C THR A 84 -11.87 26.17 1.94
N PRO A 85 -11.36 27.39 2.20
CA PRO A 85 -11.33 27.98 3.53
C PRO A 85 -12.73 28.23 4.10
#